data_AF-A0A4V6JHT2-F1
#
_entry.id   AF-A0A4V6JHT2-F1
#
_cell.length_a   1.000
_cell.length_b   1.000
_cell.length_c   1.000
_cell.angle_alpha   90.00
_cell.angle_beta   90.00
_cell.angle_gamma   90.00
#
_symmetry.space_group_name_H-M   'P 1'
#
loop_
_entity.id
_entity.type
_entity.pdbx_description
1 polymer ?
#
loop_
_entity_poly.entity_id
_entity_poly.type
_entity_poly.pdbx_seq_one_letter_code
_entity_poly.pdbx_strand_id
1 'polypeptide(L)'
;MLRPLLGIPGTAGLALIGSLQSTDVGASLTRNLADEGQISETEKDVFAMFQFSAGAMITNFFSSGAILFTLVAVDGTAAVPASIGACIAVMFIMKIVGANLLRLILTFTGKNTAESPQAKGEAA
;
A
#
# COMPACT_ATOMS: atom_id res chain seq x y z
N MET A 1 -13.02 0.13 9.41
CA MET A 1 -13.36 -0.47 8.10
C MET A 1 -12.24 -1.32 7.48
N LEU A 2 -10.96 -1.18 7.89
CA LEU A 2 -9.83 -1.93 7.31
C LEU A 2 -9.62 -3.36 7.88
N ARG A 3 -10.20 -3.66 9.05
CA ARG A 3 -10.07 -4.97 9.73
C ARG A 3 -10.36 -6.21 8.88
N PRO A 4 -11.48 -6.30 8.12
CA PRO A 4 -11.77 -7.51 7.34
C PRO A 4 -10.85 -7.70 6.13
N LEU A 5 -10.31 -6.61 5.55
CA LEU A 5 -9.48 -6.67 4.34
C LEU A 5 -7.99 -6.74 4.65
N LEU A 6 -7.50 -5.97 5.62
CA LEU A 6 -6.07 -5.81 5.91
C LEU A 6 -5.67 -6.30 7.29
N GLY A 7 -6.63 -6.58 8.18
CA GLY A 7 -6.34 -6.95 9.57
C GLY A 7 -6.01 -5.76 10.49
N ILE A 8 -6.02 -4.53 9.97
CA ILE A 8 -5.60 -3.31 10.70
C ILE A 8 -6.80 -2.65 11.40
N PRO A 9 -6.65 -2.11 12.63
CA PRO A 9 -7.70 -1.42 13.35
C PRO A 9 -8.23 -0.18 12.61
N GLY A 10 -9.47 0.20 12.91
CA GLY A 10 -10.14 1.32 12.26
C GLY A 10 -9.51 2.68 12.54
N THR A 11 -8.73 2.80 13.61
CA THR A 11 -7.97 4.00 14.01
C THR A 11 -6.93 4.40 12.96
N ALA A 12 -6.39 3.44 12.20
CA ALA A 12 -5.53 3.69 11.05
C ALA A 12 -6.24 4.39 9.86
N GLY A 13 -7.56 4.54 9.90
CA GLY A 13 -8.32 5.21 8.85
C GLY A 13 -7.90 6.67 8.64
N LEU A 14 -7.57 7.39 9.71
CA LEU A 14 -7.12 8.79 9.61
C LEU A 14 -5.75 8.88 8.93
N ALA A 15 -4.83 8.00 9.31
CA ALA A 15 -3.52 7.89 8.67
C ALA A 15 -3.64 7.50 7.18
N LEU A 16 -4.62 6.65 6.83
CA LEU A 16 -4.89 6.30 5.44
C LEU A 16 -5.37 7.53 4.65
N ILE A 17 -6.28 8.32 5.19
CA ILE A 17 -6.75 9.55 4.53
C ILE A 17 -5.58 10.52 4.34
N GLY A 18 -4.72 10.69 5.35
CA GLY A 18 -3.51 11.50 5.23
C GLY A 18 -2.57 10.99 4.14
N SER A 19 -2.37 9.67 4.04
CA SER A 19 -1.52 9.04 3.02
C SER A 19 -1.99 9.26 1.58
N LEU A 20 -3.31 9.44 1.38
CA LEU A 20 -3.88 9.76 0.06
C LEU A 20 -3.55 11.19 -0.37
N GLN A 21 -3.27 12.09 0.58
CA GLN A 21 -2.94 13.49 0.29
C GLN A 21 -1.42 13.70 0.17
N SER A 22 -0.66 13.07 1.06
CA SER A 22 0.80 13.09 1.04
C SER A 22 1.34 11.83 1.69
N THR A 23 2.36 11.25 1.08
CA THR A 23 3.06 10.08 1.63
C THR A 23 3.71 10.40 2.98
N ASP A 24 4.27 11.61 3.13
CA ASP A 24 4.94 12.05 4.36
C ASP A 24 3.94 12.21 5.52
N VAL A 25 2.76 12.74 5.23
CA VAL A 25 1.66 12.86 6.21
C VAL A 25 1.14 11.47 6.60
N GLY A 26 0.97 10.56 5.63
CA GLY A 26 0.58 9.17 5.91
C GLY A 26 1.58 8.43 6.82
N ALA A 27 2.87 8.56 6.53
CA ALA A 27 3.94 7.94 7.31
C ALA A 27 4.01 8.49 8.74
N SER A 28 3.94 9.81 8.91
CA SER A 28 3.96 10.44 10.24
C SER A 28 2.74 10.04 11.09
N LEU A 29 1.53 10.02 10.52
CA LEU A 29 0.33 9.58 11.23
C LEU A 29 0.37 8.08 11.56
N THR A 30 0.90 7.26 10.66
CA THR A 30 1.10 5.82 10.90
C THR A 30 2.07 5.58 12.04
N ARG A 31 3.18 6.34 12.10
CA ARG A 31 4.14 6.27 13.20
C ARG A 31 3.50 6.67 14.53
N ASN A 32 2.74 7.77 14.58
CA ASN A 32 2.05 8.17 15.82
C ASN A 32 1.12 7.05 16.34
N LEU A 33 0.39 6.37 15.45
CA LEU A 33 -0.46 5.23 15.84
C LEU A 33 0.34 4.06 16.44
N ALA A 34 1.54 3.81 15.95
CA ALA A 34 2.42 2.77 16.50
C ALA A 34 2.98 3.21 17.86
N ASP A 35 3.44 4.47 17.97
CA ASP A 35 3.99 5.06 19.19
C ASP A 35 2.93 5.09 20.32
N GLU A 36 1.65 5.31 19.98
CA GLU A 36 0.51 5.26 20.91
C GLU A 36 0.02 3.83 21.23
N GLY A 37 0.63 2.79 20.65
CA GLY A 37 0.22 1.40 20.85
C GLY A 37 -1.14 1.05 20.24
N GLN A 38 -1.64 1.89 19.31
CA GLN A 38 -2.92 1.68 18.61
C GLN A 38 -2.81 0.65 17.47
N ILE A 39 -1.59 0.42 16.97
CA ILE A 39 -1.26 -0.63 15.99
C ILE A 39 0.00 -1.37 16.43
N SER A 40 0.06 -2.68 16.18
CA SER A 40 1.27 -3.49 16.34
C SER A 40 2.29 -3.24 15.21
N GLU A 41 3.55 -3.62 15.44
CA GLU A 41 4.60 -3.55 14.39
C GLU A 41 4.21 -4.32 13.12
N THR A 42 3.62 -5.51 13.27
CA THR A 42 3.12 -6.29 12.13
C THR A 42 1.99 -5.57 11.39
N GLU A 43 1.05 -4.94 12.10
CA GLU A 43 -0.01 -4.14 11.48
C GLU A 43 0.55 -2.89 10.80
N LYS A 44 1.59 -2.26 11.38
CA LYS A 44 2.31 -1.14 10.80
C LYS A 44 2.96 -1.53 9.46
N ASP A 45 3.61 -2.68 9.38
CA ASP A 45 4.24 -3.17 8.15
C ASP A 45 3.22 -3.47 7.05
N VAL A 46 2.13 -4.16 7.40
CA VAL A 46 1.01 -4.41 6.48
C VAL A 46 0.40 -3.09 5.99
N PHE A 47 0.30 -2.09 6.88
CA PHE A 47 -0.25 -0.80 6.53
C PHE A 47 0.68 0.03 5.64
N ALA A 48 1.99 -0.01 5.90
CA ALA A 48 3.00 0.62 5.06
C ALA A 48 3.00 0.01 3.65
N MET A 49 3.00 -1.32 3.54
CA MET A 49 2.90 -2.01 2.25
C MET A 49 1.63 -1.65 1.50
N PHE A 50 0.47 -1.58 2.17
CA PHE A 50 -0.77 -1.14 1.55
C PHE A 50 -0.70 0.31 1.02
N GLN A 51 -0.09 1.23 1.78
CA GLN A 51 0.05 2.64 1.38
C GLN A 51 0.99 2.78 0.17
N PHE A 52 2.18 2.20 0.24
CA PHE A 52 3.20 2.33 -0.80
C PHE A 52 2.88 1.55 -2.09
N SER A 53 2.23 0.38 -1.99
CA SER A 53 1.97 -0.48 -3.15
C SER A 53 1.03 0.13 -4.19
N ALA A 54 0.24 1.15 -3.86
CA ALA A 54 -0.61 1.83 -4.85
C ALA A 54 -0.48 3.36 -4.91
N GLY A 55 0.06 4.02 -3.88
CA GLY A 55 0.32 5.47 -3.97
C GLY A 55 1.24 5.78 -5.16
N ALA A 56 2.38 5.10 -5.24
CA ALA A 56 3.35 5.30 -6.31
C ALA A 56 2.84 4.83 -7.68
N MET A 57 2.18 3.67 -7.75
CA MET A 57 1.74 3.08 -9.01
C MET A 57 0.59 3.84 -9.66
N ILE A 58 -0.41 4.27 -8.87
CA ILE A 58 -1.55 5.07 -9.38
C ILE A 58 -1.05 6.45 -9.83
N THR A 59 -0.16 7.07 -9.06
CA THR A 59 0.41 8.39 -9.41
C THR A 59 1.25 8.30 -10.68
N ASN A 60 2.06 7.24 -10.84
CA ASN A 60 2.82 6.99 -12.07
C ASN A 60 1.88 6.75 -13.28
N PHE A 61 0.81 5.96 -13.10
CA PHE A 61 -0.16 5.72 -14.15
C PHE A 61 -0.85 7.00 -14.64
N PHE A 62 -1.28 7.89 -13.74
CA PHE A 62 -1.86 9.17 -14.14
C PHE A 62 -0.83 10.18 -14.66
N SER A 63 0.41 10.15 -14.15
CA SER A 63 1.47 11.06 -14.58
C SER A 63 1.97 10.75 -15.99
N SER A 64 2.10 9.48 -16.37
CA SER A 64 2.68 9.08 -17.66
C SER A 64 1.91 7.97 -18.38
N GLY A 65 1.22 7.09 -17.68
CA GLY A 65 0.47 5.97 -18.29
C GLY A 65 -0.75 6.40 -19.11
N ALA A 66 -1.39 7.53 -18.75
CA ALA A 66 -2.58 8.04 -19.44
C ALA A 66 -2.34 8.37 -20.92
N ILE A 67 -1.10 8.74 -21.30
CA ILE A 67 -0.76 9.04 -22.70
C ILE A 67 -0.80 7.82 -23.61
N LEU A 68 -0.69 6.61 -23.04
CA LEU A 68 -0.75 5.37 -23.82
C LEU A 68 -2.14 5.15 -24.43
N PHE A 69 -3.20 5.69 -23.82
CA PHE A 69 -4.56 5.60 -24.33
C PHE A 69 -4.85 6.56 -25.48
N THR A 70 -3.98 7.56 -25.72
CA THR A 70 -4.08 8.44 -26.89
C THR A 70 -3.32 7.90 -28.09
N LEU A 71 -2.57 6.81 -27.93
CA LEU A 71 -1.79 6.19 -29.00
C LEU A 71 -2.70 5.32 -29.89
N VAL A 72 -2.50 5.45 -31.20
CA VAL A 72 -3.20 4.69 -32.23
C VAL A 72 -2.17 3.81 -32.93
N ALA A 73 -2.51 2.55 -33.14
CA ALA A 73 -1.71 1.61 -33.90
C ALA A 73 -1.71 1.97 -35.40
N VAL A 74 -0.79 1.38 -36.16
CA VAL A 74 -0.63 1.64 -37.60
C VAL A 74 -1.87 1.30 -38.44
N ASP A 75 -2.78 0.50 -37.89
CA ASP A 75 -4.04 0.09 -38.48
C ASP A 75 -5.23 0.99 -38.08
N GLY A 76 -4.99 2.07 -37.33
CA GLY A 76 -6.03 2.99 -36.86
C GLY A 76 -6.75 2.54 -35.60
N THR A 77 -6.40 1.39 -35.01
CA THR A 77 -6.99 0.90 -33.77
C THR A 77 -6.31 1.49 -32.53
N ALA A 78 -6.97 1.48 -31.37
CA ALA A 78 -6.35 1.94 -30.14
C ALA A 78 -5.17 1.02 -29.75
N ALA A 79 -4.01 1.62 -29.45
CA ALA A 79 -2.82 0.84 -29.08
C ALA A 79 -2.99 0.10 -27.75
N VAL A 80 -3.86 0.62 -26.87
CA VAL A 80 -4.24 -0.03 -25.61
C VAL A 80 -5.70 -0.46 -25.71
N PRO A 81 -6.01 -1.77 -25.83
CA PRO A 81 -7.38 -2.27 -25.94
C PRO A 81 -8.13 -2.26 -24.60
N ALA A 82 -7.45 -1.95 -23.50
CA ALA A 82 -8.06 -1.81 -22.18
C ALA A 82 -8.62 -0.40 -21.95
N SER A 83 -9.58 -0.24 -21.03
CA SER A 83 -10.04 1.08 -20.59
C SER A 83 -9.19 1.59 -19.42
N ILE A 84 -9.10 2.92 -19.28
CA ILE A 84 -8.47 3.58 -18.13
C ILE A 84 -9.05 3.03 -16.81
N GLY A 85 -10.38 2.84 -16.77
CA GLY A 85 -11.07 2.26 -15.62
C GLY A 85 -10.63 0.82 -15.30
N ALA A 86 -10.40 -0.01 -16.31
CA ALA A 86 -9.90 -1.37 -16.10
C ALA A 86 -8.48 -1.37 -15.50
N CYS A 87 -7.59 -0.49 -15.98
CA CYS A 87 -6.24 -0.36 -15.42
C CYS A 87 -6.26 0.09 -13.96
N ILE A 88 -7.09 1.09 -13.63
CA ILE A 88 -7.27 1.55 -12.24
C ILE A 88 -7.83 0.43 -11.35
N ALA A 89 -8.83 -0.31 -11.85
CA ALA A 89 -9.41 -1.43 -11.12
C ALA A 89 -8.36 -2.51 -10.79
N VAL A 90 -7.51 -2.87 -11.76
CA VAL A 90 -6.40 -3.80 -11.54
C VAL A 90 -5.44 -3.29 -10.47
N MET A 91 -5.08 -2.00 -10.48
CA MET A 91 -4.20 -1.42 -9.45
C MET A 91 -4.83 -1.47 -8.05
N PHE A 92 -6.12 -1.17 -7.92
CA PHE A 92 -6.83 -1.30 -6.64
C PHE A 92 -6.92 -2.75 -6.15
N ILE A 93 -7.13 -3.71 -7.04
CA ILE A 93 -7.15 -5.15 -6.70
C ILE A 93 -5.76 -5.58 -6.24
N MET A 94 -4.70 -5.24 -7.00
CA MET A 94 -3.32 -5.58 -6.65
C MET A 94 -2.91 -4.99 -5.30
N LYS A 95 -3.46 -3.83 -4.93
CA LYS A 95 -3.26 -3.21 -3.61
C LYS A 95 -3.73 -4.09 -2.45
N ILE A 96 -4.90 -4.70 -2.59
CA ILE A 96 -5.47 -5.61 -1.59
C ILE A 96 -4.68 -6.92 -1.58
N VAL A 97 -4.34 -7.44 -2.77
CA VAL A 97 -3.54 -8.68 -2.91
C VAL A 97 -2.16 -8.52 -2.28
N GLY A 98 -1.43 -7.44 -2.57
CA GLY A 98 -0.09 -7.19 -2.04
C GLY A 98 -0.06 -7.09 -0.53
N ALA A 99 -1.02 -6.38 0.08
CA ALA A 99 -1.13 -6.30 1.52
C ALA A 99 -1.50 -7.66 2.16
N ASN A 100 -2.40 -8.42 1.54
CA ASN A 100 -2.71 -9.77 2.00
C ASN A 100 -1.54 -10.75 1.80
N LEU A 101 -0.73 -10.60 0.75
CA LEU A 101 0.45 -11.41 0.52
C LEU A 101 1.50 -11.15 1.59
N LEU A 102 1.75 -9.88 1.95
CA LEU A 102 2.63 -9.55 3.06
C LEU A 102 2.10 -10.14 4.37
N ARG A 103 0.80 -10.00 4.64
CA ARG A 103 0.17 -10.59 5.82
C ARG A 103 0.37 -12.10 5.88
N LEU A 104 0.27 -12.77 4.72
CA LEU A 104 0.51 -14.21 4.58
C LEU A 104 1.98 -14.52 4.87
N ILE A 105 2.92 -13.82 4.23
CA ILE A 105 4.37 -13.95 4.46
C ILE A 105 4.71 -13.75 5.95
N LEU A 106 4.20 -12.70 6.60
CA LEU A 106 4.43 -12.42 8.01
C LEU A 106 3.82 -13.50 8.91
N THR A 107 2.70 -14.11 8.53
CA THR A 107 2.11 -15.25 9.26
C THR A 107 2.96 -16.52 9.12
N PHE A 108 3.55 -16.77 7.94
CA PHE A 108 4.43 -17.92 7.70
C PHE A 108 5.83 -17.73 8.30
N THR A 109 6.40 -16.53 8.20
CA THR A 109 7.67 -16.14 8.83
C THR A 109 7.52 -16.02 10.34
N GLY A 110 6.39 -15.53 10.86
CA GLY A 110 6.12 -15.48 12.30
C GLY A 110 6.07 -16.84 12.98
N LYS A 111 5.79 -17.93 12.23
CA LYS A 111 5.97 -19.31 12.72
C LYS A 111 7.44 -19.76 12.79
N ASN A 112 8.34 -19.10 12.05
CA ASN A 112 9.77 -19.40 11.97
C ASN A 112 10.65 -18.39 12.73
N THR A 113 10.08 -17.25 13.16
CA THR A 113 10.81 -16.15 13.82
C THR A 113 10.18 -15.85 15.18
N ALA A 114 10.08 -16.87 16.02
CA ALA A 114 10.16 -16.67 17.47
C ALA A 114 11.63 -16.41 17.85
N GLU A 115 12.28 -15.41 17.24
CA GLU A 115 13.52 -14.78 17.69
C GLU A 115 14.05 -13.79 16.62
N SER A 116 13.74 -12.52 16.80
CA SER A 116 14.71 -11.45 16.52
C SER A 116 14.23 -10.17 17.21
N PRO A 117 14.75 -9.87 18.43
CA PRO A 117 14.56 -8.58 19.06
C PRO A 117 15.40 -7.55 18.31
N GLN A 118 14.77 -6.61 17.59
CA GLN A 118 15.50 -5.51 16.98
C GLN A 118 15.83 -4.44 18.02
N ALA A 119 17.02 -4.62 18.60
CA ALA A 119 18.02 -3.64 19.01
C ALA A 119 17.52 -2.31 19.63
N LYS A 120 17.58 -2.31 20.96
CA LYS A 120 17.79 -1.15 21.82
C LYS A 120 19.11 -0.43 21.44
N GLY A 121 19.02 0.86 21.11
CA GLY A 121 20.08 1.84 21.32
C GLY A 121 20.92 2.22 20.11
N GLU A 122 20.92 3.51 19.78
CA GLU A 122 22.15 4.29 19.78
C GLU A 122 21.81 5.75 20.08
N ALA A 123 22.17 6.16 21.29
CA ALA A 123 22.47 7.53 21.62
C ALA A 123 23.96 7.72 21.36
N ALA A 124 24.31 8.72 20.56
CA ALA A 124 25.59 9.43 20.58
C ALA A 124 25.42 10.78 19.88
#